data_AF-A0A183L050-F1
#
_entry.id   AF-A0A183L050-F1
#
_cell.length_a   1.000
_cell.length_b   1.000
_cell.length_c   1.000
_cell.angle_alpha   90.00
_cell.angle_beta   90.00
_cell.angle_gamma   90.00
#
_symmetry.space_group_name_H-M   'P 1'
#
loop_
_entity.id
_entity.type
_entity.pdbx_description
1 polymer ?
#
loop_
_entity_poly.entity_id
_entity_poly.type
_entity_poly.pdbx_seq_one_letter_code
_entity_poly.pdbx_strand_id
1 'polypeptide(L)' 'MDARLNAALDFAKMRGFVGAGDQIIVVTGQKAGSGSTNTVRICEVPPKNVPLSFVKSQPSFISEN' A
#
# COMPACT_ATOMS: atom_id res chain seq x y z
N MET A 1 8.06 4.18 1.30
CA MET A 1 7.00 3.18 1.59
C MET A 1 6.45 2.69 0.26
N ASP A 2 5.93 3.62 -0.55
CA ASP A 2 5.27 3.34 -1.83
C ASP A 2 6.15 2.57 -2.84
N ALA A 3 7.45 2.86 -2.90
CA ALA A 3 8.37 2.13 -3.80
C ALA A 3 8.45 0.61 -3.51
N ARG A 4 8.47 0.20 -2.23
CA ARG A 4 8.53 -1.23 -1.86
C ARG A 4 7.23 -1.96 -2.20
N LEU A 5 6.12 -1.25 -2.03
CA LEU A 5 4.80 -1.78 -2.29
C LEU A 5 4.52 -1.89 -3.79
N ASN A 6 4.94 -0.90 -4.58
CA ASN A 6 4.88 -0.98 -6.04
C ASN A 6 5.75 -2.12 -6.57
N ALA A 7 6.97 -2.30 -6.05
CA ALA A 7 7.81 -3.44 -6.44
C ALA A 7 7.16 -4.81 -6.10
N ALA A 8 6.50 -4.92 -4.95
CA ALA A 8 5.77 -6.13 -4.57
C ALA A 8 4.55 -6.36 -5.49
N LEU A 9 3.82 -5.31 -5.84
CA LEU A 9 2.69 -5.39 -6.76
C LEU A 9 3.13 -5.79 -8.18
N ASP A 10 4.22 -5.21 -8.68
CA ASP A 10 4.76 -5.55 -9.99
C ASP A 10 5.20 -7.02 -10.05
N PHE A 11 5.82 -7.52 -8.98
CA PHE A 11 6.15 -8.94 -8.86
C PHE A 11 4.89 -9.83 -8.86
N ALA A 12 3.85 -9.44 -8.11
CA ALA A 12 2.60 -10.19 -8.06
C ALA A 12 1.87 -10.21 -9.41
N LYS A 13 1.84 -9.06 -10.12
CA LYS A 13 1.31 -8.94 -11.49
C LYS A 13 2.09 -9.80 -12.48
N MET A 14 3.42 -9.75 -12.42
CA MET A 14 4.30 -10.57 -13.28
C MET A 14 4.09 -12.07 -13.07
N ARG A 15 3.82 -12.50 -11.83
CA ARG A 15 3.52 -13.90 -11.49
C ARG A 15 2.09 -14.32 -11.79
N GLY A 16 1.20 -13.38 -12.14
CA GLY A 16 -0.21 -13.65 -12.39
C GLY A 16 -1.02 -13.95 -11.13
N PHE A 17 -0.54 -13.56 -9.95
CA PHE A 17 -1.29 -13.70 -8.69
C PHE A 17 -2.43 -12.70 -8.57
N VAL A 18 -2.27 -11.53 -9.20
CA VAL A 18 -3.25 -10.45 -9.20
C VAL A 18 -3.30 -9.79 -10.59
N GLY A 19 -4.50 -9.42 -11.02
CA GLY A 19 -4.81 -8.67 -12.23
C GLY A 19 -5.36 -7.27 -11.91
N ALA A 20 -5.53 -6.44 -12.94
CA ALA A 20 -6.19 -5.14 -12.77
C ALA A 20 -7.66 -5.35 -12.37
N GLY A 21 -8.13 -4.58 -11.38
CA GLY A 21 -9.50 -4.70 -10.85
C GLY A 21 -9.63 -5.63 -9.64
N ASP A 22 -8.60 -6.44 -9.32
CA ASP A 22 -8.65 -7.31 -8.15
C ASP A 22 -8.56 -6.49 -6.85
N GLN A 23 -9.31 -6.89 -5.83
CA GLN A 23 -9.14 -6.34 -4.48
C GLN A 23 -7.97 -7.03 -3.77
N ILE A 24 -7.09 -6.21 -3.20
CA ILE A 24 -5.95 -6.67 -2.40
C ILE A 24 -5.94 -6.02 -1.02
N ILE A 25 -5.44 -6.77 -0.04
CA ILE A 25 -5.18 -6.28 1.31
C ILE A 25 -3.66 -6.15 1.46
N VAL A 26 -3.20 -4.92 1.70
CA VAL A 26 -1.80 -4.60 1.95
C VAL A 26 -1.58 -4.49 3.45
N VAL A 27 -0.72 -5.34 3.99
CA VAL A 27 -0.27 -5.29 5.38
C VAL A 27 1.19 -4.90 5.43
N THR A 28 1.51 -3.77 6.06
CA THR A 28 2.87 -3.22 6.09
C THR A 28 3.11 -2.34 7.31
N GLY A 29 4.35 -1.86 7.47
CA GLY A 29 4.71 -0.84 8.45
C GLY A 29 4.95 0.52 7.80
N GLN A 30 4.55 1.61 8.47
CA GLN A 30 4.79 2.98 7.97
C GLN A 30 6.29 3.31 7.86
N LYS A 31 7.09 2.79 8.78
CA LYS A 31 8.55 2.97 8.84
C LYS A 31 9.27 1.66 8.57
N ALA A 32 10.43 1.73 7.92
CA ALA A 32 11.28 0.57 7.75
C ALA A 32 11.88 0.15 9.10
N GLY A 33 11.67 -1.10 9.51
CA GLY A 33 12.16 -1.66 10.76
C GLY A 33 11.39 -2.93 11.13
N SER A 34 12.04 -3.82 11.87
CA SER A 34 11.37 -5.02 12.41
C SER A 34 10.33 -4.62 13.47
N GLY A 35 9.25 -5.40 13.58
CA GLY A 35 8.20 -5.19 14.60
C GLY A 35 7.30 -3.97 14.38
N SER A 36 7.42 -3.26 13.25
CA SER A 36 6.67 -2.03 12.95
C SER A 36 5.46 -2.24 12.03
N THR A 37 4.90 -3.45 11.96
CA THR A 37 3.70 -3.75 11.14
C THR A 37 2.48 -3.12 11.80
N ASN A 38 2.15 -1.90 11.39
CA ASN A 38 1.12 -1.07 12.02
C ASN A 38 0.06 -0.55 11.03
N THR A 39 0.10 -0.96 9.77
CA THR A 39 -0.76 -0.42 8.71
C THR A 39 -1.36 -1.53 7.86
N VAL A 40 -2.69 -1.55 7.80
CA VAL A 40 -3.46 -2.37 6.87
C VAL A 40 -4.20 -1.43 5.93
N ARG A 41 -4.22 -1.74 4.63
CA ARG A 41 -4.96 -0.98 3.61
C ARG A 41 -5.65 -1.95 2.66
N ILE A 42 -6.88 -1.65 2.28
CA ILE A 42 -7.60 -2.37 1.24
C ILE A 42 -7.58 -1.47 0.01
N CYS A 43 -7.14 -2.00 -1.13
CA CYS A 43 -7.07 -1.25 -2.37
C CYS A 43 -7.34 -2.16 -3.57
N GLU A 44 -7.83 -1.54 -4.64
CA GLU A 44 -7.97 -2.19 -5.94
C GLU A 44 -6.63 -2.13 -6.69
N VAL A 45 -6.31 -3.21 -7.41
CA VAL A 45 -5.11 -3.26 -8.23
C VAL A 45 -5.28 -2.33 -9.43
N PRO A 46 -4.41 -1.31 -9.56
CA PRO A 46 -4.53 -0.33 -10.63
C PRO A 46 -4.18 -0.94 -12.00
N PRO A 47 -4.67 -0.33 -13.09
CA PRO A 47 -4.33 -0.73 -14.47
C PRO A 47 -2.82 -0.77 -14.73
N LYS A 48 -2.40 -1.40 -15.84
CA LYS A 48 -1.00 -1.41 -16.26
C LYS A 48 -0.46 0.02 -16.37
N ASN A 49 0.76 0.24 -15.87
CA ASN A 49 1.49 1.52 -15.83
C ASN A 49 0.96 2.59 -14.86
N VAL A 50 0.04 2.25 -13.95
CA VAL A 50 -0.37 3.16 -12.87
C VAL A 50 0.20 2.66 -11.54
N PRO A 51 1.06 3.43 -10.85
CA PRO A 51 1.58 3.04 -9.54
C PRO A 51 0.51 3.19 -8.46
N LEU A 52 0.57 2.34 -7.43
CA LEU A 52 -0.16 2.56 -6.19
C LEU A 52 0.42 3.79 -5.49
N SER A 53 -0.42 4.80 -5.29
CA SER A 53 -0.12 5.96 -4.47
C SER A 53 -1.04 5.95 -3.25
N PHE A 54 -0.43 5.89 -2.07
CA PHE A 54 -1.16 6.01 -0.82
C PHE A 54 -1.10 7.44 -0.36
N VAL A 55 -2.25 8.12 -0.40
CA VAL A 55 -2.36 9.45 0.21
C VAL A 55 -2.07 9.28 1.71
N LYS A 56 -1.10 10.04 2.22
CA LYS A 56 -0.82 10.11 3.65
C LYS A 56 -2.01 10.79 4.30
N SER A 57 -2.78 10.07 5.10
CA SER A 57 -3.77 10.70 5.98
C SER A 57 -3.02 11.61 6.95
N GLN A 58 -3.30 12.92 6.92
CA GLN A 58 -2.89 13.79 8.02
C GLN A 58 -3.62 13.33 9.29
N PRO A 59 -2.94 13.15 10.43
CA PRO A 59 -3.62 12.92 11.68
C PRO A 59 -4.40 14.20 12.03
N SER A 60 -5.73 14.14 12.01
CA SER A 60 -6.61 15.24 12.43
C SER A 60 -6.78 15.26 13.95
N PHE A 61 -5.69 15.04 14.72
CA PHE A 61 -5.73 15.27 16.16
C PHE A 61 -5.56 16.76 16.40
N ILE A 62 -6.69 17.47 16.44
CA ILE A 62 -6.75 18.83 16.98
C ILE A 62 -6.40 18.68 18.46
N SER A 63 -5.26 19.24 18.89
CA SER A 63 -5.04 19.46 20.31
C SER A 63 -6.02 20.55 20.74
N GLU A 64 -7.12 20.16 21.38
CA GLU A 64 -7.88 21.10 22.19
C GLU A 64 -6.95 21.61 23.30
N ASN A 65 -6.69 22.91 23.27
CA ASN A 65 -5.92 23.63 24.28
C ASN A 65 -6.84 24.62 24.96
#